data_AF-A0A839NMC3-F1
#
_entry.id   AF-A0A839NMC3-F1
#
_cell.length_a   1.000
_cell.length_b   1.000
_cell.length_c   1.000
_cell.angle_alpha   90.00
_cell.angle_beta   90.00
_cell.angle_gamma   90.00
#
_symmetry.space_group_name_H-M   'P 1'
#
loop_
_entity.id
_entity.type
_entity.pdbx_description
1 polymer ?
#
loop_
_entity_poly.entity_id
_entity_poly.type
_entity_poly.pdbx_seq_one_letter_code
_entity_poly.pdbx_strand_id
1 'polypeptide(L)'
;MIFTAILIFTGIFGSLLTYYFNNKLKLGGVLSSSLLTSIVAGFVHFFPSYIPKELVNHIPLIFIGSSFVGMVSSNQLSTFIGVSLSGLVYSLIYINTSKFFDGFGGALGTSACISLLVIMSIPYLRSNHKMTLGFFQLRRMIFKNTRRKSKKNT
;
A
#
# COMPACT_ATOMS: atom_id res chain seq x y z
N MET A 1 -15.95 16.29 11.32
CA MET A 1 -14.58 16.32 11.89
C MET A 1 -14.22 15.04 12.63
N ILE A 2 -15.03 14.54 13.59
CA ILE A 2 -14.76 13.25 14.26
C ILE A 2 -14.71 12.09 13.26
N PHE A 3 -15.68 11.98 12.36
CA PHE A 3 -15.74 10.90 11.36
C PHE A 3 -14.50 10.81 10.47
N THR A 4 -14.04 11.94 9.94
CA THR A 4 -12.84 12.02 9.11
C THR A 4 -11.58 11.62 9.87
N ALA A 5 -11.48 11.97 11.16
CA ALA A 5 -10.34 11.57 12.00
C ALA A 5 -10.32 10.05 12.21
N ILE A 6 -11.47 9.43 12.46
CA ILE A 6 -11.60 7.97 12.60
C ILE A 6 -11.14 7.26 11.33
N LEU A 7 -11.59 7.73 10.15
CA LEU A 7 -11.19 7.17 8.86
C LEU A 7 -9.67 7.23 8.65
N ILE A 8 -9.04 8.39 8.89
CA ILE A 8 -7.58 8.54 8.76
C ILE A 8 -6.87 7.57 9.70
N PHE A 9 -7.35 7.45 10.94
CA PHE A 9 -6.77 6.54 11.93
C PHE A 9 -6.87 5.09 11.48
N THR A 10 -8.05 4.67 10.98
CA THR A 10 -8.26 3.34 10.41
C THR A 10 -7.35 3.07 9.22
N GLY A 11 -7.16 4.04 8.32
CA GLY A 11 -6.28 3.89 7.16
C GLY A 11 -4.81 3.75 7.55
N ILE A 12 -4.31 4.57 8.48
CA ILE A 12 -2.94 4.45 8.99
C ILE A 12 -2.78 3.09 9.68
N PHE A 13 -3.72 2.71 10.53
CA PHE A 13 -3.67 1.45 11.25
C PHE A 13 -3.71 0.24 10.31
N GLY A 14 -4.59 0.24 9.30
CA GLY A 14 -4.71 -0.83 8.30
C GLY A 14 -3.43 -1.01 7.48
N SER A 15 -2.80 0.09 7.06
CA SER A 15 -1.52 0.02 6.33
C SER A 15 -0.37 -0.53 7.19
N LEU A 16 -0.26 -0.09 8.44
CA LEU A 16 0.77 -0.55 9.38
C LEU A 16 0.58 -2.02 9.76
N LEU A 17 -0.65 -2.42 10.06
CA LEU A 17 -0.97 -3.78 10.46
C LEU A 17 -0.70 -4.75 9.31
N THR A 18 -1.10 -4.39 8.08
CA THR A 18 -0.82 -5.21 6.89
C THR A 18 0.67 -5.30 6.62
N TYR A 19 1.40 -4.20 6.74
CA TYR A 19 2.86 -4.20 6.57
C TYR A 19 3.57 -5.06 7.63
N TYR A 20 3.10 -5.01 8.87
CA TYR A 20 3.63 -5.84 9.94
C TYR A 20 3.41 -7.33 9.65
N PHE A 21 2.19 -7.74 9.30
CA PHE A 21 1.87 -9.13 8.97
C PHE A 21 2.65 -9.61 7.74
N ASN A 22 2.72 -8.80 6.68
CA ASN A 22 3.44 -9.11 5.46
C ASN A 22 4.94 -9.36 5.72
N ASN A 23 5.59 -8.47 6.50
CA ASN A 23 7.04 -8.52 6.70
C ASN A 23 7.48 -9.47 7.82
N LYS A 24 6.71 -9.62 8.90
CA LYS A 24 7.05 -10.50 10.03
C LYS A 24 6.60 -11.94 9.82
N LEU A 25 5.39 -12.16 9.29
CA LEU A 25 4.82 -13.51 9.17
C LEU A 25 5.09 -14.15 7.80
N LYS A 26 5.66 -13.41 6.84
CA LYS A 26 5.99 -13.88 5.46
C LYS A 26 4.80 -14.54 4.74
N LEU A 27 3.57 -14.22 5.14
CA LEU A 27 2.33 -14.73 4.56
C LEU A 27 2.11 -14.21 3.12
N GLY A 28 2.90 -13.21 2.68
CA GLY A 28 2.74 -12.53 1.41
C GLY A 28 1.71 -11.40 1.50
N GLY A 29 1.88 -10.36 0.68
CA GLY A 29 1.06 -9.15 0.78
C GLY A 29 -0.42 -9.41 0.52
N VAL A 30 -0.73 -10.26 -0.46
CA VAL A 30 -2.12 -10.55 -0.87
C VAL A 30 -2.87 -11.32 0.21
N LEU A 31 -2.29 -12.39 0.76
CA LEU A 31 -2.92 -13.18 1.82
C LEU A 31 -3.08 -12.36 3.11
N SER A 32 -2.06 -11.59 3.50
CA SER A 32 -2.14 -10.71 4.67
C SER A 32 -3.31 -9.71 4.53
N SER A 33 -3.46 -9.11 3.35
CA SER A 33 -4.52 -8.13 3.10
C SER A 33 -5.91 -8.75 3.08
N SER A 34 -6.05 -9.91 2.42
CA SER A 34 -7.33 -10.63 2.36
C SER A 34 -7.77 -11.11 3.75
N LEU A 35 -6.86 -11.64 4.56
CA LEU A 35 -7.16 -12.11 5.91
C LEU A 35 -7.59 -10.95 6.82
N LEU A 36 -6.79 -9.88 6.87
CA LEU A 36 -7.11 -8.71 7.69
C LEU A 36 -8.43 -8.08 7.25
N THR A 37 -8.65 -7.92 5.94
CA THR A 37 -9.88 -7.33 5.42
C THR A 37 -11.09 -8.20 5.73
N SER A 38 -11.01 -9.52 5.58
CA SER A 38 -12.10 -10.43 5.95
C SER A 38 -12.44 -10.35 7.43
N ILE A 39 -11.43 -10.25 8.31
CA ILE A 39 -11.66 -10.11 9.76
C ILE A 39 -12.39 -8.79 10.04
N VAL A 40 -11.90 -7.68 9.48
CA VAL A 40 -12.50 -6.36 9.73
C VAL A 40 -13.90 -6.23 9.12
N ALA A 41 -14.07 -6.63 7.86
CA ALA A 41 -15.36 -6.59 7.17
C ALA A 41 -16.37 -7.53 7.83
N GLY A 42 -15.94 -8.73 8.22
CA GLY A 42 -16.76 -9.68 8.96
C GLY A 42 -17.19 -9.12 10.32
N PHE A 43 -16.26 -8.55 11.08
CA PHE A 43 -16.57 -7.97 12.39
C PHE A 43 -17.57 -6.81 12.29
N VAL A 44 -17.41 -5.94 11.29
CA VAL A 44 -18.34 -4.83 11.02
C VAL A 44 -19.72 -5.35 10.62
N HIS A 45 -19.80 -6.44 9.86
CA HIS A 45 -21.07 -7.05 9.45
C HIS A 45 -21.80 -7.76 10.61
N PHE A 46 -21.07 -8.40 11.53
CA PHE A 46 -21.66 -9.10 12.69
C PHE A 46 -22.08 -8.15 13.82
N PHE A 47 -21.47 -6.97 13.94
CA PHE A 47 -21.78 -5.98 14.98
C PHE A 47 -22.28 -4.62 14.44
N PRO A 48 -23.36 -4.58 13.63
CA PRO A 48 -23.85 -3.34 13.03
C PRO A 48 -24.46 -2.39 14.08
N SER A 49 -24.88 -2.90 15.25
CA SER A 49 -25.56 -2.12 16.30
C SER A 49 -24.67 -1.11 17.02
N TYR A 50 -23.34 -1.27 16.96
CA TYR A 50 -22.39 -0.37 17.65
C TYR A 50 -21.82 0.71 16.72
N ILE A 51 -22.14 0.67 15.41
CA ILE A 51 -21.50 1.49 14.39
C ILE A 51 -22.57 2.30 13.64
N PRO A 52 -22.39 3.63 13.46
CA PRO A 52 -23.31 4.44 12.67
C PRO A 52 -23.40 3.90 11.23
N LYS A 53 -24.61 3.85 10.66
CA LYS A 53 -24.87 3.28 9.32
C LYS A 53 -23.96 3.84 8.21
N GLU A 54 -23.56 5.10 8.33
CA GLU A 54 -22.62 5.75 7.39
C GLU A 54 -21.18 5.19 7.50
N LEU A 55 -20.72 4.83 8.70
CA LEU A 55 -19.38 4.28 8.93
C LEU A 55 -19.25 2.84 8.43
N VAL A 56 -20.34 2.05 8.51
CA VAL A 56 -20.35 0.62 8.18
C VAL A 56 -19.85 0.37 6.75
N ASN A 57 -20.21 1.24 5.80
CA ASN A 57 -19.79 1.09 4.40
C ASN A 57 -18.36 1.60 4.16
N HIS A 58 -17.96 2.69 4.83
CA HIS A 58 -16.67 3.33 4.56
C HIS A 58 -15.49 2.64 5.28
N ILE A 59 -15.70 2.00 6.43
CA ILE A 59 -14.63 1.33 7.20
C ILE A 59 -13.99 0.18 6.40
N PRO A 60 -14.74 -0.77 5.82
CA PRO A 60 -14.13 -1.84 5.03
C PRO A 60 -13.40 -1.30 3.79
N LEU A 61 -13.95 -0.28 3.13
CA LEU A 61 -13.39 0.33 1.93
C LEU A 61 -12.07 1.07 2.19
N ILE A 62 -12.00 1.85 3.26
CA ILE A 62 -10.74 2.53 3.63
C ILE A 62 -9.71 1.50 4.12
N PHE A 63 -10.15 0.48 4.84
CA PHE A 63 -9.28 -0.56 5.37
C PHE A 63 -8.66 -1.38 4.25
N ILE A 64 -9.43 -1.89 3.29
CA ILE A 64 -8.90 -2.68 2.16
C ILE A 64 -7.92 -1.87 1.31
N GLY A 65 -8.24 -0.61 0.97
CA GLY A 65 -7.32 0.21 0.18
C GLY A 65 -6.06 0.62 0.95
N SER A 66 -6.17 0.89 2.25
CA SER A 66 -4.99 1.13 3.09
C SER A 66 -4.13 -0.14 3.28
N SER A 67 -4.76 -1.31 3.27
CA SER A 67 -4.08 -2.60 3.30
C SER A 67 -3.23 -2.79 2.04
N PHE A 68 -3.71 -2.32 0.88
CA PHE A 68 -2.90 -2.34 -0.34
C PHE A 68 -1.63 -1.50 -0.24
N VAL A 69 -1.69 -0.35 0.43
CA VAL A 69 -0.51 0.46 0.75
C VAL A 69 0.47 -0.32 1.64
N GLY A 70 -0.05 -1.14 2.57
CA GLY A 70 0.75 -1.98 3.46
C GLY A 70 1.35 -3.24 2.82
N MET A 71 0.94 -3.63 1.61
CA MET A 71 1.49 -4.80 0.91
C MET A 71 2.93 -4.61 0.41
N VAL A 72 3.48 -3.41 0.54
CA VAL A 72 4.83 -3.08 0.09
C VAL A 72 5.91 -3.92 0.76
N SER A 73 6.93 -4.27 -0.01
CA SER A 73 8.09 -4.97 0.50
C SER A 73 8.97 -4.01 1.32
N SER A 74 9.55 -4.52 2.40
CA SER A 74 10.53 -3.79 3.22
C SER A 74 11.78 -3.36 2.44
N ASN A 75 12.05 -3.98 1.30
CA ASN A 75 13.12 -3.54 0.40
C ASN A 75 12.83 -2.20 -0.31
N GLN A 76 11.55 -1.88 -0.54
CA GLN A 76 11.15 -0.70 -1.32
C GLN A 76 10.88 0.50 -0.42
N LEU A 77 10.27 0.26 0.73
CA LEU A 77 9.99 1.25 1.78
C LEU A 77 10.58 0.70 3.09
N SER A 78 11.86 1.00 3.33
CA SER A 78 12.61 0.49 4.47
C SER A 78 12.10 0.99 5.83
N THR A 79 11.28 2.03 5.83
CA THR A 79 10.89 2.74 7.06
C THR A 79 9.38 2.64 7.30
N PHE A 80 8.99 2.19 8.49
CA PHE A 80 7.58 2.19 8.95
C PHE A 80 6.91 3.58 8.81
N ILE A 81 7.70 4.64 8.94
CA ILE A 81 7.28 6.03 8.75
C ILE A 81 6.79 6.29 7.32
N GLY A 82 7.44 5.71 6.31
CA GLY A 82 7.03 5.85 4.91
C GLY A 82 5.70 5.17 4.61
N VAL A 83 5.45 4.00 5.21
CA VAL A 83 4.16 3.29 5.10
C VAL A 83 3.05 4.09 5.79
N SER A 84 3.31 4.60 6.99
CA SER A 84 2.34 5.44 7.73
C SER A 84 2.00 6.73 6.97
N LEU A 85 3.00 7.42 6.40
CA LEU A 85 2.79 8.58 5.54
C LEU A 85 1.98 8.25 4.28
N SER A 86 2.27 7.10 3.65
CA SER A 86 1.53 6.66 2.46
C SER A 86 0.07 6.36 2.80
N GLY A 87 -0.19 5.73 3.95
CA GLY A 87 -1.53 5.47 4.47
C GLY A 87 -2.29 6.76 4.84
N LEU A 88 -1.58 7.78 5.31
CA LEU A 88 -2.14 9.12 5.55
C LEU A 88 -2.54 9.79 4.23
N VAL A 89 -1.64 9.82 3.23
CA VAL A 89 -1.93 10.37 1.90
C VAL A 89 -3.11 9.64 1.25
N TYR A 90 -3.14 8.31 1.33
CA TYR A 90 -4.26 7.52 0.84
C TYR A 90 -5.58 7.90 1.54
N SER A 91 -5.57 8.05 2.86
CA SER A 91 -6.78 8.43 3.62
C SER A 91 -7.29 9.82 3.23
N LEU A 92 -6.39 10.77 2.95
CA LEU A 92 -6.77 12.10 2.45
C LEU A 92 -7.40 12.02 1.05
N ILE A 93 -6.82 11.25 0.13
CA ILE A 93 -7.37 11.04 -1.21
C ILE A 93 -8.73 10.35 -1.12
N TYR A 94 -8.85 9.34 -0.26
CA TYR A 94 -10.08 8.59 -0.05
C TYR A 94 -11.21 9.48 0.47
N ILE A 95 -10.97 10.36 1.45
CA ILE A 95 -12.00 11.26 1.98
C ILE A 95 -12.52 12.21 0.89
N ASN A 96 -11.61 12.78 0.09
CA ASN A 96 -11.97 13.68 -1.01
C ASN A 96 -12.72 12.96 -2.14
N THR A 97 -12.40 11.69 -2.39
CA THR A 97 -12.92 10.92 -3.52
C THR A 97 -14.00 9.91 -3.10
N SER A 98 -14.41 9.92 -1.82
CA SER A 98 -15.28 8.91 -1.19
C SER A 98 -16.58 8.61 -1.94
N LYS A 99 -17.18 9.60 -2.62
CA LYS A 99 -18.41 9.44 -3.42
C LYS A 99 -18.23 8.71 -4.75
N PHE A 100 -16.99 8.59 -5.25
CA PHE A 100 -16.70 7.98 -6.55
C PHE A 100 -16.30 6.50 -6.46
N PHE A 101 -16.17 5.95 -5.25
CA PHE A 101 -15.70 4.57 -5.03
C PHE A 101 -16.81 3.52 -4.95
N ASP A 102 -18.06 3.86 -5.30
CA ASP A 102 -19.17 2.89 -5.32
C ASP A 102 -18.94 1.81 -6.40
N GLY A 103 -18.63 0.59 -5.95
CA GLY A 103 -18.54 -0.60 -6.80
C GLY A 103 -17.20 -0.83 -7.52
N PHE A 104 -16.25 0.10 -7.47
CA PHE A 104 -14.98 -0.01 -8.21
C PHE A 104 -13.77 -0.26 -7.29
N GLY A 105 -13.50 -1.54 -7.01
CA GLY A 105 -12.30 -1.94 -6.26
C GLY A 105 -10.97 -1.52 -6.91
N GLY A 106 -10.94 -1.38 -8.24
CA GLY A 106 -9.76 -0.90 -8.97
C GLY A 106 -9.42 0.57 -8.69
N ALA A 107 -10.41 1.41 -8.37
CA ALA A 107 -10.18 2.81 -8.05
C ALA A 107 -9.51 2.97 -6.66
N LEU A 108 -9.83 2.09 -5.70
CA LEU A 108 -9.14 2.03 -4.40
C LEU A 108 -7.69 1.58 -4.57
N GLY A 109 -7.43 0.60 -5.44
CA GLY A 109 -6.07 0.12 -5.74
C GLY A 109 -5.20 1.19 -6.42
N THR A 110 -5.76 1.93 -7.38
CA THR A 110 -5.02 2.99 -8.10
C THR A 110 -4.71 4.17 -7.18
N SER A 111 -5.65 4.61 -6.34
CA SER A 111 -5.40 5.65 -5.34
C SER A 111 -4.36 5.24 -4.30
N ALA A 112 -4.36 3.97 -3.86
CA ALA A 112 -3.32 3.41 -3.01
C ALA A 112 -1.95 3.43 -3.71
N CYS A 113 -1.89 3.06 -5.00
CA CYS A 113 -0.66 3.10 -5.80
C CYS A 113 -0.11 4.52 -5.94
N ILE A 114 -0.97 5.49 -6.25
CA ILE A 114 -0.58 6.91 -6.37
C ILE A 114 -0.01 7.43 -5.04
N SER A 115 -0.69 7.14 -3.93
CA SER A 115 -0.25 7.55 -2.59
C SER A 115 1.15 7.02 -2.26
N LEU A 116 1.39 5.75 -2.61
CA LEU A 116 2.69 5.11 -2.42
C LEU A 116 3.78 5.74 -3.30
N LEU A 117 3.47 5.98 -4.58
CA LEU A 117 4.41 6.61 -5.52
C LEU A 117 4.79 8.01 -5.06
N VAL A 118 3.83 8.82 -4.57
CA VAL A 118 4.10 10.16 -4.03
C VAL A 118 5.12 10.07 -2.89
N ILE A 119 4.94 9.17 -1.94
CA ILE A 119 5.89 9.03 -0.81
C ILE A 119 7.23 8.45 -1.26
N MET A 120 7.25 7.51 -2.20
CA MET A 120 8.49 6.97 -2.76
C MET A 120 9.26 8.02 -3.60
N SER A 121 8.56 8.97 -4.22
CA SER A 121 9.17 10.06 -4.99
C SER A 121 9.83 11.12 -4.11
N ILE A 122 9.40 11.32 -2.86
CA ILE A 122 10.02 12.30 -1.92
C ILE A 122 11.53 12.07 -1.74
N PRO A 123 12.01 10.87 -1.34
CA PRO A 123 13.45 10.62 -1.21
C PRO A 123 14.18 10.64 -2.56
N TYR A 124 13.49 10.28 -3.65
CA TYR A 124 14.05 10.33 -5.00
C TYR A 124 14.32 11.78 -5.46
N LEU A 125 13.38 12.71 -5.22
CA LEU A 125 13.56 14.14 -5.51
C LEU A 125 14.58 14.81 -4.59
N ARG A 126 14.65 14.39 -3.32
CA ARG A 126 15.56 14.99 -2.33
C ARG A 126 17.02 14.53 -2.49
N SER A 127 17.27 13.41 -3.16
CA SER A 127 18.62 12.87 -3.36
C SER A 127 19.25 13.41 -4.65
N ASN A 128 19.92 14.56 -4.55
CA ASN A 128 20.68 15.15 -5.65
C ASN A 128 21.93 14.34 -6.10
N HIS A 129 22.13 13.08 -5.68
CA HIS A 129 23.31 12.32 -6.15
C HIS A 129 23.28 10.78 -6.03
N LYS A 130 22.19 10.04 -6.33
CA LYS A 130 22.28 8.56 -6.56
C LYS A 130 21.36 8.04 -7.66
N MET A 131 21.27 8.77 -8.77
CA MET A 131 20.81 8.30 -10.09
C MET A 131 21.70 7.19 -10.70
N THR A 132 22.64 6.63 -9.94
CA THR A 132 23.61 5.67 -10.47
C THR A 132 23.17 4.22 -10.25
N LEU A 133 22.38 3.89 -9.21
CA LEU A 133 22.11 2.47 -8.87
C LEU A 133 21.09 1.79 -9.79
N GLY A 134 19.98 2.48 -10.12
CA GLY A 134 18.97 1.94 -11.04
C GLY A 134 19.51 1.75 -12.46
N PHE A 135 20.25 2.75 -12.97
CA PHE A 135 20.90 2.68 -14.28
C PHE A 135 22.02 1.63 -14.31
N PHE A 136 22.76 1.45 -13.21
CA PHE A 136 23.81 0.43 -13.10
C PHE A 136 23.25 -0.99 -12.99
N GLN A 137 22.11 -1.20 -12.33
CA GLN A 137 21.39 -2.48 -12.35
C GLN A 137 20.87 -2.82 -13.75
N LEU A 138 20.32 -1.84 -14.47
CA LEU A 138 19.90 -2.00 -15.86
C LEU A 138 21.09 -2.38 -16.76
N ARG A 139 22.22 -1.67 -16.63
CA ARG A 139 23.46 -1.97 -17.35
C ARG A 139 23.98 -3.38 -17.04
N ARG A 140 23.90 -3.82 -15.78
CA ARG A 140 24.35 -5.16 -15.36
C ARG A 140 23.45 -6.28 -15.90
N MET A 141 22.14 -6.06 -16.03
CA MET A 141 21.23 -7.00 -16.67
C MET A 141 21.52 -7.14 -18.18
N ILE A 142 21.75 -6.02 -18.87
CA ILE A 142 22.08 -6.00 -20.30
C ILE A 142 23.41 -6.73 -20.56
N PHE A 143 24.47 -6.42 -19.80
CA PHE A 143 25.80 -7.03 -20.00
C PHE A 143 25.91 -8.49 -19.54
N LYS A 144 25.06 -8.96 -18.61
CA LYS A 144 25.09 -10.37 -18.16
C LYS A 144 24.51 -11.31 -19.22
N ASN A 145 23.64 -10.83 -20.11
CA ASN A 145 23.05 -11.65 -21.17
C ASN A 145 24.04 -11.93 -22.32
N THR A 146 24.98 -11.02 -22.58
CA THR A 146 25.99 -11.19 -23.63
C THR A 146 27.01 -12.28 -23.28
N ARG A 147 27.38 -12.45 -22.00
CA ARG A 147 28.33 -13.50 -21.55
C ARG A 147 27.75 -14.92 -21.59
N ARG A 148 26.42 -15.10 -21.53
CA ARG A 148 25.79 -16.43 -21.66
C ARG A 148 25.73 -16.91 -23.11
N LYS A 149 25.63 -16.01 -24.07
CA LYS A 149 25.56 -16.37 -25.51
C LYS A 149 26.91 -16.84 -26.07
N SER A 150 28.04 -16.30 -25.56
CA SER A 150 29.38 -16.69 -26.00
C SER A 150 29.86 -18.05 -25.48
N LYS A 151 29.32 -18.55 -24.36
CA LYS A 151 29.75 -19.82 -23.74
C LYS A 151 28.96 -21.05 -24.21
N LYS A 152 27.99 -20.86 -25.13
CA LYS A 152 27.14 -21.93 -25.69
C LYS A 152 27.55 -22.33 -27.12
N ASN A 153 28.52 -21.60 -27.70
CA ASN A 153 28.99 -21.79 -29.08
C ASN A 153 30.49 -22.16 -29.14
N THR A 154 31.05 -22.72 -28.06
CA THR A 154 32.39 -23.33 -28.01
C THR A 154 32.27 -24.69 -27.38
#